data_AF-A0A836S4Q9-F1
#
_entry.id   AF-A0A836S4Q9-F1
#
_cell.length_a   1.000
_cell.length_b   1.000
_cell.length_c   1.000
_cell.angle_alpha   90.00
_cell.angle_beta   90.00
_cell.angle_gamma   90.00
#
_symmetry.space_group_name_H-M   'P 1'
#
loop_
_entity.id
_entity.type
_entity.pdbx_description
1 polymer ?
#
loop_
_entity_poly.entity_id
_entity_poly.type
_entity_poly.pdbx_seq_one_letter_code
_entity_poly.pdbx_strand_id
1 'polypeptide(L)'
;MLSLRDGAKECLWYAVSGPYKQSPRTSMLNEDTNGLFDVSVSDGTDTLQLTGTQPQDRAVAVIIAPGKILSNQNRTPVNKGKGVEICGGKYEPTAYLETDVNNLVDDDFEGFLTAQDIVAQNSDNSNPINDRVVYITREELWGAIRKRRDFMRKMQDLTRSVASCVANYANSSTDRRLPWAAPVDLAADYRNDTAYTDQNLVLSGRLPNTMVQSDTTTYRTDITTPSNDKKNPPGSNGLITNCDSTIMTPELLTLWQNWKDHLFYAVANAHQPNASTTTPVCDNSDTLSENDCLQVNNNNYAAVVMFSNGPLPVVGSPAKEQLRDNKGDITNYLEGLNAVVNTDGKGIYQQWNLSDDINNPDNINDILYCIRDNDLAVMLCPCTPAMKAIHSWCP
;
A
#
# COMPACT_ATOMS: atom_id res chain seq x y z
N MET A 1 -12.99 9.80 31.14
CA MET A 1 -13.27 8.51 30.46
C MET A 1 -13.46 7.46 31.53
N LEU A 2 -14.55 6.68 31.47
CA LEU A 2 -14.66 5.45 32.26
C LEU A 2 -13.58 4.47 31.78
N SER A 3 -12.87 3.82 32.69
CA SER A 3 -11.94 2.75 32.30
C SER A 3 -12.70 1.55 31.77
N LEU A 4 -12.26 1.01 30.63
CA LEU A 4 -12.75 -0.26 30.12
C LEU A 4 -12.20 -1.38 31.01
N ARG A 5 -13.10 -2.22 31.52
CA ARG A 5 -12.79 -3.31 32.44
C ARG A 5 -13.39 -4.62 31.92
N ASP A 6 -12.74 -5.72 32.28
CA ASP A 6 -13.23 -7.07 31.99
C ASP A 6 -14.31 -7.53 32.99
N GLY A 7 -14.76 -8.78 32.85
CA GLY A 7 -15.74 -9.40 33.75
C GLY A 7 -15.24 -9.60 35.20
N ALA A 8 -13.93 -9.57 35.42
CA ALA A 8 -13.30 -9.61 36.74
C ALA A 8 -13.09 -8.20 37.34
N LYS A 9 -13.51 -7.15 36.64
CA LYS A 9 -13.34 -5.72 36.97
C LYS A 9 -11.89 -5.24 36.84
N GLU A 10 -11.06 -5.95 36.11
CA GLU A 10 -9.66 -5.60 35.87
C GLU A 10 -9.57 -4.75 34.60
N CYS A 11 -8.58 -3.84 34.53
CA CYS A 11 -8.44 -2.99 33.37
C CYS A 11 -7.95 -3.77 32.15
N LEU A 12 -8.51 -3.44 30.98
CA LEU A 12 -8.03 -3.99 29.72
C LEU A 12 -6.67 -3.39 29.38
N TRP A 13 -5.79 -4.25 28.86
CA TRP A 13 -4.53 -3.85 28.23
C TRP A 13 -4.74 -3.74 26.73
N TYR A 14 -4.02 -2.83 26.08
CA TYR A 14 -4.01 -2.75 24.63
C TYR A 14 -2.58 -2.56 24.14
N ALA A 15 -2.26 -3.14 23.00
CA ALA A 15 -1.02 -2.90 22.28
C ALA A 15 -1.30 -2.71 20.80
N VAL A 16 -0.46 -1.89 20.15
CA VAL A 16 -0.53 -1.57 18.73
C VAL A 16 0.84 -1.85 18.11
N SER A 17 0.85 -2.48 16.95
CA SER A 17 2.07 -2.81 16.21
C SER A 17 2.84 -1.55 15.87
N GLY A 18 4.16 -1.61 15.93
CA GLY A 18 5.06 -0.47 15.71
C GLY A 18 4.71 0.38 14.47
N PRO A 19 4.58 -0.21 13.27
CA PRO A 19 4.23 0.53 12.05
C PRO A 19 2.88 1.28 12.12
N TYR A 20 1.96 0.84 12.98
CA TYR A 20 0.64 1.42 13.17
C TYR A 20 0.58 2.45 14.31
N LYS A 21 1.71 2.72 14.98
CA LYS A 21 1.81 3.75 16.02
C LYS A 21 1.89 5.15 15.40
N GLN A 22 1.35 6.13 16.13
CA GLN A 22 1.45 7.54 15.75
C GLN A 22 2.84 8.15 16.06
N SER A 23 3.57 7.57 17.03
CA SER A 23 4.89 8.08 17.45
C SER A 23 5.81 6.93 17.86
N PRO A 24 6.92 6.68 17.13
CA PRO A 24 7.24 7.30 15.84
C PRO A 24 6.23 6.87 14.77
N ARG A 25 5.89 7.78 13.86
CA ARG A 25 5.05 7.46 12.70
C ARG A 25 5.89 6.71 11.67
N THR A 26 5.36 5.63 11.11
CA THR A 26 6.01 4.96 9.97
C THR A 26 6.10 5.92 8.76
N SER A 27 7.14 5.75 7.95
CA SER A 27 7.33 6.54 6.72
C SER A 27 6.29 6.22 5.65
N MET A 28 5.75 5.00 5.65
CA MET A 28 4.73 4.51 4.73
C MET A 28 3.79 3.56 5.48
N LEU A 29 2.49 3.84 5.39
CA LEU A 29 1.40 3.04 5.97
C LEU A 29 0.30 2.84 4.92
N ASN A 30 0.23 1.62 4.40
CA ASN A 30 -0.79 1.16 3.46
C ASN A 30 -1.19 -0.28 3.79
N GLU A 31 -2.03 -0.87 2.93
CA GLU A 31 -2.51 -2.23 3.11
C GLU A 31 -1.40 -3.28 3.11
N ASP A 32 -0.23 -3.02 2.52
CA ASP A 32 0.92 -3.93 2.52
C ASP A 32 1.75 -3.84 3.82
N THR A 33 1.40 -2.95 4.74
CA THR A 33 2.13 -2.79 6.01
C THR A 33 1.73 -3.89 6.98
N ASN A 34 2.65 -4.82 7.24
CA ASN A 34 2.39 -5.95 8.13
C ASN A 34 2.23 -5.55 9.60
N GLY A 35 1.40 -6.32 10.32
CA GLY A 35 1.39 -6.31 11.78
C GLY A 35 2.64 -6.99 12.36
N LEU A 36 2.82 -6.89 13.67
CA LEU A 36 3.95 -7.50 14.38
C LEU A 36 3.50 -8.53 15.43
N PHE A 37 2.19 -8.66 15.68
CA PHE A 37 1.69 -9.57 16.71
C PHE A 37 1.34 -10.94 16.12
N ASP A 38 2.06 -11.97 16.59
CA ASP A 38 1.63 -13.36 16.46
C ASP A 38 0.72 -13.70 17.64
N VAL A 39 -0.46 -14.26 17.40
CA VAL A 39 -1.46 -14.49 18.45
C VAL A 39 -1.77 -15.98 18.60
N SER A 40 -1.38 -16.51 19.74
CA SER A 40 -1.63 -17.88 20.19
C SER A 40 -2.72 -17.89 21.26
N VAL A 41 -3.82 -18.62 21.06
CA VAL A 41 -4.91 -18.76 22.06
C VAL A 41 -5.38 -20.20 22.10
N SER A 42 -5.67 -20.69 23.30
CA SER A 42 -6.31 -22.00 23.49
C SER A 42 -7.79 -21.89 23.17
N ASP A 43 -8.24 -22.59 22.13
CA ASP A 43 -9.67 -22.76 21.84
C ASP A 43 -10.30 -23.95 22.60
N GLY A 44 -9.53 -24.56 23.52
CA GLY A 44 -9.94 -25.76 24.26
C GLY A 44 -9.67 -27.06 23.52
N THR A 45 -8.98 -27.05 22.36
CA THR A 45 -8.70 -28.24 21.54
C THR A 45 -7.21 -28.58 21.37
N ASP A 46 -6.33 -28.13 22.27
CA ASP A 46 -4.86 -28.32 22.23
C ASP A 46 -4.16 -27.74 20.97
N THR A 47 -4.88 -27.05 20.08
CA THR A 47 -4.33 -26.29 18.94
C THR A 47 -4.34 -24.79 19.23
N LEU A 48 -3.18 -24.14 19.06
CA LEU A 48 -2.85 -22.93 19.83
C LEU A 48 -2.21 -21.82 18.99
N GLN A 49 -2.45 -21.79 17.69
CA GLN A 49 -2.17 -20.60 16.88
C GLN A 49 -3.45 -20.16 16.19
N LEU A 50 -3.89 -18.94 16.49
CA LEU A 50 -5.06 -18.34 15.83
C LEU A 50 -4.67 -17.55 14.58
N THR A 51 -3.53 -16.84 14.61
CA THR A 51 -3.07 -16.02 13.47
C THR A 51 -1.57 -15.67 13.56
N GLY A 52 -0.95 -15.33 12.43
CA GLY A 52 0.39 -14.73 12.38
C GLY A 52 1.54 -15.60 11.84
N THR A 53 1.27 -16.82 11.38
CA THR A 53 2.35 -17.67 10.80
C THR A 53 3.06 -17.03 9.61
N GLN A 54 2.33 -16.21 8.85
CA GLN A 54 2.86 -15.41 7.77
C GLN A 54 2.76 -13.92 8.13
N PRO A 55 3.70 -13.07 7.68
CA PRO A 55 3.71 -11.65 8.00
C PRO A 55 2.37 -10.93 7.72
N GLN A 56 1.68 -11.31 6.65
CA GLN A 56 0.40 -10.72 6.24
C GLN A 56 -0.78 -11.06 7.18
N ASP A 57 -0.65 -12.12 7.97
CA ASP A 57 -1.68 -12.59 8.92
C ASP A 57 -1.45 -12.04 10.34
N ARG A 58 -0.36 -11.29 10.55
CA ARG A 58 -0.03 -10.73 11.87
C ARG A 58 -1.03 -9.66 12.29
N ALA A 59 -1.39 -9.68 13.56
CA ALA A 59 -2.28 -8.68 14.14
C ALA A 59 -1.59 -7.31 14.24
N VAL A 60 -2.37 -6.26 13.99
CA VAL A 60 -1.94 -4.86 14.07
C VAL A 60 -2.26 -4.24 15.43
N ALA A 61 -3.24 -4.80 16.13
CA ALA A 61 -3.59 -4.43 17.48
C ALA A 61 -4.11 -5.64 18.28
N VAL A 62 -3.85 -5.62 19.58
CA VAL A 62 -4.36 -6.62 20.54
C VAL A 62 -4.96 -5.92 21.75
N ILE A 63 -6.04 -6.51 22.27
CA ILE A 63 -6.70 -6.14 23.53
C ILE A 63 -6.67 -7.36 24.43
N ILE A 64 -6.12 -7.21 25.62
CA ILE A 64 -5.91 -8.30 26.57
C ILE A 64 -6.74 -8.03 27.82
N ALA A 65 -7.59 -9.00 28.17
CA ALA A 65 -8.33 -9.03 29.42
C ALA A 65 -7.60 -9.97 30.39
N PRO A 66 -7.03 -9.46 31.48
CA PRO A 66 -6.15 -10.23 32.36
C PRO A 66 -6.88 -11.17 33.33
N GLY A 67 -8.21 -11.21 33.26
CA GLY A 67 -9.01 -12.12 34.07
C GLY A 67 -8.89 -11.89 35.56
N LYS A 68 -9.32 -12.89 36.34
CA LYS A 68 -9.30 -12.83 37.80
C LYS A 68 -7.86 -12.99 38.30
N ILE A 69 -7.48 -12.21 39.30
CA ILE A 69 -6.18 -12.38 39.98
C ILE A 69 -5.92 -13.84 40.39
N LEU A 70 -4.78 -14.37 39.96
CA LEU A 70 -4.29 -15.70 40.33
C LEU A 70 -3.38 -15.62 41.57
N SER A 71 -3.13 -16.78 42.20
CA SER A 71 -2.41 -16.84 43.48
C SER A 71 -0.95 -16.35 43.40
N ASN A 72 -0.35 -16.42 42.22
CA ASN A 72 1.00 -15.96 41.90
C ASN A 72 1.07 -14.47 41.46
N GLN A 73 -0.05 -13.79 41.29
CA GLN A 73 -0.09 -12.41 40.81
C GLN A 73 -0.18 -11.42 41.97
N ASN A 74 0.60 -10.34 41.89
CA ASN A 74 0.54 -9.23 42.84
C ASN A 74 0.19 -7.92 42.13
N ARG A 75 -1.12 -7.68 42.02
CA ARG A 75 -1.71 -6.45 41.45
C ARG A 75 -1.82 -5.30 42.46
N THR A 76 -1.20 -5.43 43.64
CA THR A 76 -1.27 -4.39 44.68
C THR A 76 -0.66 -3.07 44.16
N PRO A 77 -1.38 -1.94 44.25
CA PRO A 77 -0.89 -0.66 43.75
C PRO A 77 0.32 -0.19 44.56
N VAL A 78 1.42 0.11 43.86
CA VAL A 78 2.67 0.55 44.50
C VAL A 78 2.66 2.03 44.86
N ASN A 79 1.82 2.87 44.24
CA ASN A 79 1.87 4.32 44.39
C ASN A 79 0.47 4.99 44.29
N LYS A 80 -0.32 4.98 45.36
CA LYS A 80 -1.56 5.80 45.41
C LYS A 80 -1.19 7.29 45.19
N GLY A 81 -1.83 7.98 44.24
CA GLY A 81 -1.58 9.40 43.94
C GLY A 81 -0.73 9.69 42.69
N LYS A 82 -0.35 8.69 41.90
CA LYS A 82 0.37 8.86 40.61
C LYS A 82 -0.42 8.37 39.39
N GLY A 83 -1.75 8.54 39.39
CA GLY A 83 -2.60 8.20 38.24
C GLY A 83 -2.97 6.71 38.13
N VAL A 84 -2.58 5.87 39.11
CA VAL A 84 -3.08 4.49 39.25
C VAL A 84 -4.48 4.41 39.86
N GLU A 85 -5.14 5.54 40.15
CA GLU A 85 -6.47 5.55 40.79
C GLU A 85 -7.56 4.92 39.90
N ILE A 86 -7.39 4.94 38.58
CA ILE A 86 -8.39 4.46 37.62
C ILE A 86 -8.31 2.95 37.41
N CYS A 87 -7.11 2.35 37.50
CA CYS A 87 -6.88 0.92 37.28
C CYS A 87 -6.28 0.18 38.48
N GLY A 88 -6.10 0.86 39.61
CA GLY A 88 -5.96 0.26 40.94
C GLY A 88 -4.71 -0.58 41.21
N GLY A 89 -3.74 -0.70 40.28
CA GLY A 89 -2.59 -1.60 40.47
C GLY A 89 -1.26 -1.07 39.89
N LYS A 90 -0.40 -2.00 39.47
CA LYS A 90 0.90 -1.72 38.83
C LYS A 90 0.73 -1.43 37.33
N TYR A 91 1.71 -0.80 36.68
CA TYR A 91 1.78 -0.67 35.21
C TYR A 91 2.70 -1.72 34.55
N GLU A 92 3.13 -2.71 35.33
CA GLU A 92 3.96 -3.82 34.85
C GLU A 92 3.06 -4.94 34.31
N PRO A 93 3.14 -5.30 33.02
CA PRO A 93 2.35 -6.39 32.45
C PRO A 93 2.51 -7.72 33.20
N THR A 94 3.72 -7.99 33.72
CA THR A 94 4.05 -9.18 34.53
C THR A 94 3.26 -9.28 35.85
N ALA A 95 2.60 -8.21 36.29
CA ALA A 95 1.73 -8.25 37.46
C ALA A 95 0.31 -8.76 37.15
N TYR A 96 -0.07 -8.82 35.86
CA TYR A 96 -1.43 -9.10 35.39
C TYR A 96 -1.52 -10.24 34.40
N LEU A 97 -0.51 -10.41 33.55
CA LEU A 97 -0.50 -11.40 32.48
C LEU A 97 0.23 -12.65 32.95
N GLU A 98 -0.28 -13.82 32.60
CA GLU A 98 0.35 -15.09 32.91
C GLU A 98 1.61 -15.26 32.05
N THR A 99 2.78 -15.27 32.71
CA THR A 99 4.06 -15.49 32.04
C THR A 99 4.57 -16.88 32.36
N ASP A 100 4.85 -17.66 31.32
CA ASP A 100 6.06 -18.48 31.35
C ASP A 100 6.87 -18.13 30.11
N VAL A 101 8.17 -17.89 30.32
CA VAL A 101 9.21 -17.53 29.34
C VAL A 101 8.98 -16.29 28.43
N ASN A 102 9.71 -15.21 28.74
CA ASN A 102 10.26 -14.17 27.83
C ASN A 102 9.35 -13.20 27.05
N ASN A 103 8.03 -13.31 27.06
CA ASN A 103 7.21 -12.61 26.05
C ASN A 103 6.77 -11.16 26.35
N LEU A 104 7.16 -10.57 27.48
CA LEU A 104 6.72 -9.23 27.88
C LEU A 104 7.80 -8.35 28.52
N VAL A 105 9.07 -8.79 28.53
CA VAL A 105 10.17 -8.10 29.25
C VAL A 105 11.41 -7.89 28.37
N ASP A 106 11.23 -7.72 27.06
CA ASP A 106 12.31 -7.19 26.24
C ASP A 106 11.78 -6.01 25.42
N ASP A 107 12.63 -4.99 25.25
CA ASP A 107 12.36 -3.85 24.36
C ASP A 107 12.19 -4.32 22.89
N ASP A 108 12.47 -5.60 22.63
CA ASP A 108 12.06 -6.37 21.45
C ASP A 108 10.90 -7.32 21.79
N PHE A 109 9.75 -7.08 21.17
CA PHE A 109 8.56 -7.93 21.25
C PHE A 109 8.78 -9.20 20.39
N GLU A 110 9.72 -10.06 20.79
CA GLU A 110 10.13 -11.27 20.07
C GLU A 110 9.82 -12.50 20.94
N GLY A 111 8.55 -12.89 20.98
CA GLY A 111 8.12 -14.16 21.55
C GLY A 111 6.66 -14.14 21.99
N PHE A 112 5.93 -15.19 21.64
CA PHE A 112 4.61 -15.50 22.20
C PHE A 112 4.59 -16.97 22.63
N LEU A 113 3.73 -17.29 23.62
CA LEU A 113 3.58 -18.65 24.16
C LEU A 113 3.30 -19.63 23.02
N THR A 114 3.99 -20.77 23.02
CA THR A 114 3.74 -21.82 22.04
C THR A 114 2.60 -22.71 22.50
N ALA A 115 2.06 -23.49 21.56
CA ALA A 115 1.05 -24.49 21.82
C ALA A 115 1.44 -25.48 22.93
N GLN A 116 2.72 -25.80 23.04
CA GLN A 116 3.20 -26.78 23.99
C GLN A 116 3.28 -26.21 25.41
N ASP A 117 3.47 -24.90 25.56
CA ASP A 117 3.56 -24.23 26.87
C ASP A 117 2.19 -24.13 27.57
N ILE A 118 1.11 -23.97 26.80
CA ILE A 118 -0.26 -23.79 27.33
C ILE A 118 -0.93 -25.13 27.71
N VAL A 119 -0.69 -26.20 26.95
CA VAL A 119 -1.20 -27.55 27.29
C VAL A 119 -0.53 -28.07 28.57
N ALA A 120 0.76 -27.83 28.74
CA ALA A 120 1.50 -28.20 29.96
C ALA A 120 0.99 -27.49 31.22
N GLN A 121 0.41 -26.28 31.10
CA GLN A 121 -0.11 -25.52 32.24
C GLN A 121 -1.56 -25.84 32.61
N ASN A 122 -2.39 -26.29 31.65
CA ASN A 122 -3.81 -26.59 31.91
C ASN A 122 -4.07 -27.96 32.54
N SER A 123 -3.10 -28.88 32.53
CA SER A 123 -3.34 -30.26 32.96
C SER A 123 -3.22 -30.50 34.48
N ASP A 124 -2.70 -29.58 35.31
CA ASP A 124 -2.60 -29.85 36.77
C ASP A 124 -2.28 -28.66 37.71
N ASN A 125 -2.54 -27.39 37.36
CA ASN A 125 -1.95 -26.26 38.12
C ASN A 125 -2.95 -25.32 38.84
N SER A 126 -2.52 -24.85 40.03
CA SER A 126 -3.19 -23.82 40.86
C SER A 126 -3.20 -22.41 40.23
N ASN A 127 -2.58 -22.24 39.06
CA ASN A 127 -2.49 -21.01 38.28
C ASN A 127 -2.79 -21.30 36.79
N PRO A 128 -4.06 -21.51 36.40
CA PRO A 128 -4.44 -21.69 35.00
C PRO A 128 -4.30 -20.37 34.22
N ILE A 129 -3.95 -20.44 32.93
CA ILE A 129 -4.02 -19.28 32.03
C ILE A 129 -5.48 -18.84 31.94
N ASN A 130 -5.77 -17.62 32.38
CA ASN A 130 -7.12 -17.07 32.36
C ASN A 130 -7.22 -15.74 31.59
N ASP A 131 -6.09 -15.27 31.08
CA ASP A 131 -5.99 -14.20 30.09
C ASP A 131 -6.86 -14.50 28.84
N ARG A 132 -7.56 -13.47 28.36
CA ARG A 132 -8.29 -13.52 27.08
C ARG A 132 -7.79 -12.44 26.16
N VAL A 133 -7.63 -12.79 24.88
CA VAL A 133 -7.15 -11.86 23.86
C VAL A 133 -8.21 -11.71 22.77
N VAL A 134 -8.46 -10.46 22.38
CA VAL A 134 -9.08 -10.11 21.11
C VAL A 134 -8.05 -9.35 20.30
N TYR A 135 -7.98 -9.60 19.01
CA TYR A 135 -7.01 -8.96 18.12
C TYR A 135 -7.70 -8.39 16.89
N ILE A 136 -6.98 -7.51 16.20
CA ILE A 136 -7.36 -6.93 14.92
C ILE A 136 -6.23 -7.26 13.95
N THR A 137 -6.55 -7.98 12.89
CA THR A 137 -5.62 -8.29 11.80
C THR A 137 -5.43 -7.09 10.88
N ARG A 138 -4.33 -7.10 10.10
CA ARG A 138 -4.12 -6.15 9.00
C ARG A 138 -5.31 -6.14 8.06
N GLU A 139 -5.79 -7.32 7.67
CA GLU A 139 -6.88 -7.45 6.70
C GLU A 139 -8.22 -6.95 7.25
N GLU A 140 -8.55 -7.20 8.52
CA GLU A 140 -9.76 -6.61 9.12
C GLU A 140 -9.72 -5.07 9.14
N LEU A 141 -8.57 -4.48 9.45
CA LEU A 141 -8.40 -3.03 9.46
C LEU A 141 -8.51 -2.44 8.04
N TRP A 142 -7.75 -2.97 7.08
CA TRP A 142 -7.73 -2.43 5.72
C TRP A 142 -9.00 -2.76 4.94
N GLY A 143 -9.60 -3.93 5.15
CA GLY A 143 -10.93 -4.26 4.66
C GLY A 143 -12.00 -3.26 5.14
N ALA A 144 -11.89 -2.76 6.38
CA ALA A 144 -12.75 -1.68 6.87
C ALA A 144 -12.43 -0.32 6.23
N ILE A 145 -11.15 0.00 6.01
CA ILE A 145 -10.71 1.25 5.35
C ILE A 145 -11.17 1.29 3.88
N ARG A 146 -10.99 0.21 3.12
CA ARG A 146 -11.40 0.09 1.72
C ARG A 146 -12.91 0.28 1.54
N LYS A 147 -13.72 -0.14 2.53
CA LYS A 147 -15.19 0.03 2.55
C LYS A 147 -15.63 1.47 2.84
N ARG A 148 -14.74 2.38 3.23
CA ARG A 148 -15.12 3.78 3.44
C ARG A 148 -15.52 4.41 2.12
N ARG A 149 -16.61 5.19 2.15
CA ARG A 149 -17.17 5.85 0.96
C ARG A 149 -16.21 6.83 0.28
N ASP A 150 -15.22 7.35 1.01
CA ASP A 150 -14.24 8.29 0.49
C ASP A 150 -12.96 7.64 -0.04
N PHE A 151 -12.68 6.37 0.28
CA PHE A 151 -11.42 5.72 -0.06
C PHE A 151 -11.20 5.67 -1.58
N MET A 152 -12.12 5.04 -2.32
CA MET A 152 -12.00 4.90 -3.77
C MET A 152 -11.88 6.25 -4.47
N ARG A 153 -12.71 7.22 -4.07
CA ARG A 153 -12.65 8.57 -4.64
C ARG A 153 -11.28 9.22 -4.42
N LYS A 154 -10.70 9.09 -3.22
CA LYS A 154 -9.35 9.62 -2.95
C LYS A 154 -8.27 8.93 -3.77
N MET A 155 -8.36 7.62 -3.96
CA MET A 155 -7.40 6.90 -4.81
C MET A 155 -7.54 7.35 -6.28
N GLN A 156 -8.77 7.54 -6.77
CA GLN A 156 -8.99 8.10 -8.11
C GLN A 156 -8.45 9.54 -8.26
N ASP A 157 -8.68 10.39 -7.26
CA ASP A 157 -8.17 11.77 -7.25
C ASP A 157 -6.64 11.77 -7.24
N LEU A 158 -6.02 10.88 -6.44
CA LEU A 158 -4.57 10.67 -6.45
C LEU A 158 -4.07 10.24 -7.83
N THR A 159 -4.62 9.16 -8.40
CA THR A 159 -4.19 8.61 -9.70
C THR A 159 -4.33 9.66 -10.80
N ARG A 160 -5.42 10.43 -10.79
CA ARG A 160 -5.63 11.55 -11.73
C ARG A 160 -4.56 12.62 -11.57
N SER A 161 -4.28 13.02 -10.33
CA SER A 161 -3.33 14.08 -10.04
C SER A 161 -1.91 13.67 -10.42
N VAL A 162 -1.47 12.45 -10.10
CA VAL A 162 -0.15 11.98 -10.52
C VAL A 162 -0.04 11.83 -12.04
N ALA A 163 -1.10 11.39 -12.73
CA ALA A 163 -1.14 11.37 -14.18
C ALA A 163 -1.06 12.79 -14.77
N SER A 164 -1.67 13.76 -14.09
CA SER A 164 -1.60 15.17 -14.48
C SER A 164 -0.20 15.76 -14.22
N CYS A 165 0.51 15.30 -13.19
CA CYS A 165 1.92 15.64 -12.99
C CYS A 165 2.80 15.09 -14.13
N VAL A 166 2.58 13.85 -14.56
CA VAL A 166 3.25 13.25 -15.72
C VAL A 166 2.95 14.03 -17.01
N ALA A 167 1.68 14.35 -17.27
CA ALA A 167 1.31 15.16 -18.43
C ALA A 167 1.94 16.57 -18.39
N ASN A 168 1.98 17.19 -17.21
CA ASN A 168 2.60 18.50 -17.02
C ASN A 168 4.11 18.49 -17.20
N TYR A 169 4.78 17.38 -16.88
CA TYR A 169 6.18 17.19 -17.24
C TYR A 169 6.34 17.46 -18.74
N ALA A 170 5.60 16.78 -19.61
CA ALA A 170 5.65 17.03 -21.04
C ALA A 170 5.17 18.44 -21.45
N ASN A 171 4.02 18.90 -20.91
CA ASN A 171 3.40 20.18 -21.30
C ASN A 171 4.12 21.45 -20.83
N SER A 172 5.01 21.35 -19.84
CA SER A 172 5.82 22.48 -19.35
C SER A 172 7.00 22.82 -20.26
N SER A 173 7.22 22.07 -21.34
CA SER A 173 8.26 22.30 -22.32
C SER A 173 7.69 22.30 -23.75
N THR A 174 8.50 22.77 -24.70
CA THR A 174 8.25 22.54 -26.14
C THR A 174 8.51 21.09 -26.54
N ASP A 175 9.28 20.35 -25.73
CA ASP A 175 9.47 18.92 -25.86
C ASP A 175 8.36 18.17 -25.11
N ARG A 176 7.46 17.54 -25.86
CA ARG A 176 6.30 16.78 -25.38
C ARG A 176 6.59 15.30 -25.15
N ARG A 177 7.84 14.85 -25.27
CA ARG A 177 8.20 13.49 -24.88
C ARG A 177 7.96 13.30 -23.37
N LEU A 178 7.42 12.14 -23.04
CA LEU A 178 7.07 11.71 -21.70
C LEU A 178 8.25 10.97 -21.06
N PRO A 179 8.31 10.88 -19.72
CA PRO A 179 9.43 10.23 -19.06
C PRO A 179 9.45 8.71 -19.24
N TRP A 180 10.61 8.08 -19.02
CA TRP A 180 10.73 6.65 -18.75
C TRP A 180 10.12 6.30 -17.39
N ALA A 181 9.74 5.04 -17.20
CA ALA A 181 9.29 4.53 -15.92
C ALA A 181 10.46 4.22 -14.97
N ALA A 182 10.16 4.11 -13.67
CA ALA A 182 11.05 3.46 -12.72
C ALA A 182 10.84 1.93 -12.79
N PRO A 183 11.86 1.11 -12.46
CA PRO A 183 11.69 -0.35 -12.44
C PRO A 183 10.57 -0.80 -11.52
N VAL A 184 9.94 -1.95 -11.82
CA VAL A 184 9.01 -2.60 -10.90
C VAL A 184 9.73 -2.98 -9.61
N ASP A 185 10.85 -3.70 -9.75
CA ASP A 185 11.74 -4.09 -8.67
C ASP A 185 12.72 -2.98 -8.33
N LEU A 186 12.39 -2.20 -7.31
CA LEU A 186 13.29 -1.20 -6.77
C LEU A 186 14.38 -1.92 -5.97
N ALA A 187 15.63 -1.84 -6.43
CA ALA A 187 16.81 -2.36 -5.71
C ALA A 187 17.02 -1.72 -4.32
N ALA A 188 16.21 -0.71 -3.98
CA ALA A 188 16.21 0.02 -2.73
C ALA A 188 14.82 -0.04 -2.06
N ASP A 189 14.72 0.57 -0.91
CA ASP A 189 13.48 0.64 -0.13
C ASP A 189 12.36 1.39 -0.87
N TYR A 190 11.20 0.74 -1.05
CA TYR A 190 9.98 1.34 -1.65
C TYR A 190 9.46 2.55 -0.88
N ARG A 191 9.89 2.74 0.37
CA ARG A 191 9.57 3.92 1.19
C ARG A 191 10.39 5.14 0.80
N ASN A 192 11.53 4.97 0.14
CA ASN A 192 12.41 6.07 -0.27
C ASN A 192 11.96 6.68 -1.60
N ASP A 193 11.71 7.99 -1.63
CA ASP A 193 11.34 8.71 -2.85
C ASP A 193 12.37 8.60 -3.97
N THR A 194 13.67 8.56 -3.64
CA THR A 194 14.73 8.51 -4.64
C THR A 194 14.87 7.14 -5.29
N ALA A 195 14.27 6.10 -4.72
CA ALA A 195 14.22 4.77 -5.33
C ALA A 195 13.37 4.78 -6.62
N TYR A 196 12.41 5.70 -6.74
CA TYR A 196 11.56 5.87 -7.93
C TYR A 196 12.24 6.74 -8.99
N THR A 197 13.52 6.46 -9.25
CA THR A 197 14.25 7.10 -10.36
C THR A 197 13.96 6.35 -11.65
N ASP A 198 13.66 7.09 -12.71
CA ASP A 198 13.48 6.52 -14.02
C ASP A 198 14.74 5.85 -14.55
N GLN A 199 14.54 4.88 -15.44
CA GLN A 199 15.64 4.16 -16.04
C GLN A 199 15.56 4.17 -17.56
N ASN A 200 16.72 4.33 -18.19
CA ASN A 200 16.86 4.35 -19.64
C ASN A 200 16.19 3.11 -20.26
N LEU A 201 15.32 3.35 -21.24
CA LEU A 201 14.57 2.32 -21.98
C LEU A 201 13.55 1.51 -21.16
N VAL A 202 13.23 1.93 -19.93
CA VAL A 202 12.14 1.30 -19.16
C VAL A 202 10.82 1.96 -19.55
N LEU A 203 10.03 1.28 -20.37
CA LEU A 203 8.77 1.79 -20.91
C LEU A 203 7.55 1.52 -20.04
N SER A 204 7.67 0.62 -19.06
CA SER A 204 6.61 0.33 -18.09
C SER A 204 7.20 -0.14 -16.77
N GLY A 205 6.61 0.30 -15.67
CA GLY A 205 7.05 -0.05 -14.32
C GLY A 205 6.38 0.81 -13.25
N ARG A 206 7.10 1.14 -12.17
CA ARG A 206 6.60 2.06 -11.15
C ARG A 206 6.53 3.48 -11.72
N LEU A 207 5.57 4.25 -11.21
CA LEU A 207 5.50 5.68 -11.50
C LEU A 207 6.80 6.36 -11.03
N PRO A 208 7.58 6.98 -11.93
CA PRO A 208 8.81 7.64 -11.55
C PRO A 208 8.51 8.91 -10.74
N ASN A 209 9.36 9.20 -9.76
CA ASN A 209 9.41 10.51 -9.11
C ASN A 209 10.66 11.28 -9.54
N THR A 210 11.77 10.62 -9.86
CA THR A 210 13.01 11.29 -10.27
C THR A 210 13.28 11.02 -11.75
N MET A 211 13.52 12.07 -12.54
CA MET A 211 13.57 12.02 -14.01
C MET A 211 14.97 12.21 -14.60
N VAL A 212 16.00 11.73 -13.90
CA VAL A 212 17.41 11.93 -14.27
C VAL A 212 17.69 11.46 -15.70
N GLN A 213 17.20 10.28 -16.06
CA GLN A 213 17.51 9.66 -17.33
C GLN A 213 16.73 10.35 -18.47
N SER A 214 15.44 10.61 -18.27
CA SER A 214 14.59 11.31 -19.23
C SER A 214 15.08 12.73 -19.50
N ASP A 215 15.44 13.48 -18.45
CA ASP A 215 15.93 14.87 -18.57
C ASP A 215 17.26 14.93 -19.34
N THR A 216 18.15 13.97 -19.09
CA THR A 216 19.43 13.84 -19.82
C THR A 216 19.19 13.60 -21.31
N THR A 217 18.20 12.78 -21.64
CA THR A 217 17.92 12.34 -23.02
C THR A 217 17.18 13.38 -23.83
N THR A 218 16.26 14.09 -23.16
CA THR A 218 15.49 15.17 -23.77
C THR A 218 16.25 16.49 -23.80
N TYR A 219 17.45 16.55 -23.21
CA TYR A 219 18.20 17.78 -22.99
C TYR A 219 17.37 18.86 -22.30
N ARG A 220 16.49 18.46 -21.37
CA ARG A 220 15.65 19.40 -20.61
C ARG A 220 16.51 20.16 -19.62
N THR A 221 16.99 21.32 -20.07
CA THR A 221 17.67 22.30 -19.23
C THR A 221 16.70 23.11 -18.37
N ASP A 222 15.39 23.00 -18.61
CA ASP A 222 14.41 23.98 -18.14
C ASP A 222 13.84 23.67 -16.74
N ILE A 223 14.22 22.53 -16.13
CA ILE A 223 14.15 22.31 -14.68
C ILE A 223 15.39 22.93 -13.99
N THR A 224 16.08 23.86 -14.67
CA THR A 224 17.07 24.76 -14.07
C THR A 224 16.58 26.21 -14.12
N THR A 225 15.52 26.54 -13.38
CA THR A 225 15.63 27.80 -12.63
C THR A 225 16.43 27.51 -11.37
N PRO A 226 17.68 27.99 -11.26
CA PRO A 226 18.31 28.11 -9.97
C PRO A 226 17.46 29.08 -9.16
N SER A 227 16.71 28.59 -8.18
CA SER A 227 16.70 29.36 -6.94
C SER A 227 18.17 29.52 -6.58
N ASN A 228 18.62 30.72 -6.23
CA ASN A 228 20.01 31.01 -5.85
C ASN A 228 20.48 30.26 -4.58
N ASP A 229 19.77 29.19 -4.20
CA ASP A 229 20.09 28.25 -3.16
C ASP A 229 20.87 27.07 -3.77
N LYS A 230 22.18 27.03 -3.50
CA LYS A 230 23.16 26.05 -4.01
C LYS A 230 22.94 24.63 -3.45
N LYS A 231 21.73 24.07 -3.46
CA LYS A 231 21.46 22.75 -2.87
C LYS A 231 21.03 21.63 -3.83
N ASN A 232 20.64 21.92 -5.06
CA ASN A 232 19.93 20.93 -5.87
C ASN A 232 20.60 20.71 -7.25
N PRO A 233 21.31 19.58 -7.49
CA PRO A 233 21.91 19.21 -8.78
C PRO A 233 20.85 18.81 -9.84
N PRO A 234 21.19 18.67 -11.12
CA PRO A 234 20.26 18.16 -12.15
C PRO A 234 19.59 16.85 -11.68
N GLY A 235 18.27 16.72 -11.81
CA GLY A 235 17.51 15.55 -11.35
C GLY A 235 17.09 15.56 -9.86
N SER A 236 17.05 16.72 -9.20
CA SER A 236 16.70 16.84 -7.77
C SER A 236 15.30 17.36 -7.46
N ASN A 237 14.50 17.69 -8.48
CA ASN A 237 13.08 18.01 -8.29
C ASN A 237 12.23 16.79 -8.64
N GLY A 238 11.62 16.17 -7.62
CA GLY A 238 10.70 15.07 -7.84
C GLY A 238 9.46 15.49 -8.64
N LEU A 239 9.08 14.70 -9.65
CA LEU A 239 7.91 14.84 -10.52
C LEU A 239 6.64 15.05 -9.69
N ILE A 240 6.49 14.29 -8.61
CA ILE A 240 5.31 14.35 -7.74
C ILE A 240 5.50 15.38 -6.63
N THR A 241 6.69 15.44 -6.02
CA THR A 241 6.95 16.34 -4.89
C THR A 241 7.00 17.82 -5.29
N ASN A 242 7.23 18.13 -6.57
CA ASN A 242 7.23 19.49 -7.12
C ASN A 242 6.11 19.72 -8.16
N CYS A 243 5.16 18.80 -8.24
CA CYS A 243 3.98 19.01 -9.05
C CYS A 243 3.20 20.24 -8.57
N ASP A 244 2.51 20.93 -9.49
CA ASP A 244 1.70 22.09 -9.17
C ASP A 244 0.75 21.78 -8.00
N SER A 245 0.77 22.61 -6.96
CA SER A 245 -0.05 22.42 -5.75
C SER A 245 -1.57 22.46 -5.98
N THR A 246 -2.01 22.99 -7.12
CA THR A 246 -3.41 22.94 -7.58
C THR A 246 -3.80 21.56 -8.14
N ILE A 247 -2.81 20.77 -8.56
CA ILE A 247 -2.96 19.39 -9.03
C ILE A 247 -2.66 18.42 -7.88
N MET A 248 -1.52 18.61 -7.21
CA MET A 248 -1.05 17.79 -6.11
C MET A 248 -1.20 18.54 -4.78
N THR A 249 -2.37 18.39 -4.15
CA THR A 249 -2.62 19.02 -2.85
C THR A 249 -1.80 18.36 -1.73
N PRO A 250 -1.62 19.01 -0.56
CA PRO A 250 -0.90 18.41 0.57
C PRO A 250 -1.51 17.08 1.06
N GLU A 251 -2.84 16.94 0.96
CA GLU A 251 -3.53 15.68 1.29
C GLU A 251 -3.16 14.58 0.30
N LEU A 252 -3.19 14.87 -1.00
CA LEU A 252 -2.81 13.90 -2.04
C LEU A 252 -1.33 13.56 -1.99
N LEU A 253 -0.46 14.51 -1.65
CA LEU A 253 0.96 14.24 -1.43
C LEU A 253 1.19 13.29 -0.25
N THR A 254 0.43 13.48 0.83
CA THR A 254 0.45 12.53 1.98
C THR A 254 -0.04 11.15 1.55
N LEU A 255 -1.09 11.09 0.73
CA LEU A 255 -1.61 9.83 0.22
C LEU A 255 -0.59 9.14 -0.71
N TRP A 256 0.03 9.90 -1.62
CA TRP A 256 1.11 9.42 -2.49
C TRP A 256 2.26 8.82 -1.69
N GLN A 257 2.74 9.48 -0.64
CA GLN A 257 3.83 8.96 0.21
C GLN A 257 3.50 7.57 0.81
N ASN A 258 2.23 7.31 1.08
CA ASN A 258 1.78 6.04 1.63
C ASN A 258 1.42 5.00 0.56
N TRP A 259 1.11 5.38 -0.68
CA TRP A 259 0.57 4.50 -1.72
C TRP A 259 1.37 4.49 -3.03
N LYS A 260 2.54 5.13 -3.10
CA LYS A 260 3.36 5.22 -4.31
C LYS A 260 3.83 3.87 -4.86
N ASP A 261 3.94 2.87 -3.99
CA ASP A 261 4.19 1.47 -4.31
C ASP A 261 2.95 0.73 -4.85
N HIS A 262 1.85 1.43 -5.10
CA HIS A 262 0.69 0.94 -5.85
C HIS A 262 0.50 1.70 -7.17
N LEU A 263 1.39 2.63 -7.48
CA LEU A 263 1.32 3.44 -8.70
C LEU A 263 2.27 2.90 -9.75
N PHE A 264 1.72 2.59 -10.92
CA PHE A 264 2.45 2.13 -12.08
C PHE A 264 2.23 3.09 -13.25
N TYR A 265 3.16 3.03 -14.19
CA TYR A 265 3.20 3.93 -15.32
C TYR A 265 3.76 3.18 -16.54
N ALA A 266 3.16 3.45 -17.68
CA ALA A 266 3.65 3.01 -18.97
C ALA A 266 3.63 4.18 -19.96
N VAL A 267 4.64 4.21 -20.84
CA VAL A 267 4.77 5.19 -21.92
C VAL A 267 4.78 4.49 -23.27
N ALA A 268 4.11 5.12 -24.24
CA ALA A 268 4.10 4.69 -25.63
C ALA A 268 5.49 4.79 -26.26
N ASN A 269 5.81 3.90 -27.19
CA ASN A 269 7.05 3.97 -27.96
C ASN A 269 7.17 5.29 -28.75
N ALA A 270 6.05 5.84 -29.22
CA ALA A 270 6.02 7.14 -29.87
C ALA A 270 6.46 8.28 -28.94
N HIS A 271 6.10 8.20 -27.66
CA HIS A 271 6.24 9.29 -26.69
C HIS A 271 7.45 9.18 -25.77
N GLN A 272 8.26 8.12 -25.89
CA GLN A 272 9.42 7.90 -25.05
C GLN A 272 10.48 9.03 -25.16
N PRO A 273 11.34 9.22 -24.14
CA PRO A 273 12.36 10.27 -24.12
C PRO A 273 13.31 10.31 -25.33
N ASN A 274 13.63 9.18 -25.94
CA ASN A 274 14.49 9.09 -27.13
C ASN A 274 13.71 9.00 -28.44
N ALA A 275 12.41 9.30 -28.45
CA ALA A 275 11.64 9.42 -29.69
C ALA A 275 12.28 10.45 -30.63
N SER A 276 12.17 10.20 -31.94
CA SER A 276 12.84 10.98 -32.98
C SER A 276 12.36 12.43 -33.09
N THR A 277 11.15 12.73 -32.61
CA THR A 277 10.55 14.06 -32.63
C THR A 277 10.26 14.52 -31.22
N THR A 278 10.44 15.82 -30.95
CA THR A 278 10.12 16.45 -29.67
C THR A 278 8.62 16.65 -29.47
N THR A 279 7.80 16.55 -30.52
CA THR A 279 6.34 16.58 -30.43
C THR A 279 5.77 15.32 -31.09
N PRO A 280 6.01 14.15 -30.48
CA PRO A 280 5.59 12.89 -31.08
C PRO A 280 4.08 12.80 -31.17
N VAL A 281 3.65 12.06 -32.19
CA VAL A 281 2.26 11.67 -32.43
C VAL A 281 2.29 10.18 -32.69
N CYS A 282 1.37 9.50 -32.06
CA CYS A 282 1.02 8.12 -32.31
C CYS A 282 0.78 7.82 -33.80
N ASP A 283 1.44 6.78 -34.32
CA ASP A 283 0.99 6.11 -35.54
C ASP A 283 -0.24 5.25 -35.19
N ASN A 284 -1.40 5.71 -35.61
CA ASN A 284 -2.69 5.08 -35.34
C ASN A 284 -3.10 4.04 -36.39
N SER A 285 -2.13 3.40 -37.05
CA SER A 285 -2.39 2.25 -37.92
C SER A 285 -3.19 1.16 -37.18
N ASP A 286 -4.12 0.54 -37.92
CA ASP A 286 -5.02 -0.50 -37.38
C ASP A 286 -4.29 -1.83 -37.04
N THR A 287 -2.99 -1.94 -37.33
CA THR A 287 -2.20 -3.14 -37.04
C THR A 287 -1.32 -2.94 -35.81
N LEU A 288 -1.44 -3.82 -34.81
CA LEU A 288 -0.62 -3.79 -33.57
C LEU A 288 0.89 -3.78 -33.84
N SER A 289 1.33 -4.38 -34.96
CA SER A 289 2.74 -4.39 -35.36
C SER A 289 3.28 -3.01 -35.72
N GLU A 290 2.42 -2.11 -36.21
CA GLU A 290 2.77 -0.78 -36.68
C GLU A 290 2.39 0.31 -35.66
N ASN A 291 1.34 0.10 -34.85
CA ASN A 291 0.95 1.00 -33.76
C ASN A 291 2.09 1.17 -32.74
N ASP A 292 2.47 2.41 -32.46
CA ASP A 292 3.52 2.77 -31.49
C ASP A 292 2.95 3.44 -30.21
N CYS A 293 1.64 3.32 -30.01
CA CYS A 293 0.89 3.76 -28.85
C CYS A 293 0.59 2.63 -27.86
N LEU A 294 0.20 3.03 -26.65
CA LEU A 294 -0.49 2.14 -25.72
C LEU A 294 -1.96 2.06 -26.08
N GLN A 295 -2.57 0.89 -25.90
CA GLN A 295 -3.99 0.69 -26.13
C GLN A 295 -4.74 0.44 -24.82
N VAL A 296 -5.85 1.15 -24.62
CA VAL A 296 -6.82 0.81 -23.57
C VAL A 296 -8.20 0.67 -24.20
N ASN A 297 -8.76 -0.54 -24.15
CA ASN A 297 -10.05 -0.86 -24.77
C ASN A 297 -10.16 -0.34 -26.23
N ASN A 298 -9.13 -0.61 -27.05
CA ASN A 298 -8.98 -0.21 -28.45
C ASN A 298 -8.81 1.30 -28.73
N ASN A 299 -8.51 2.11 -27.71
CA ASN A 299 -8.17 3.52 -27.90
C ASN A 299 -6.67 3.73 -27.65
N ASN A 300 -6.04 4.58 -28.46
CA ASN A 300 -4.60 4.85 -28.41
C ASN A 300 -4.26 6.00 -27.44
N TYR A 301 -3.20 5.82 -26.68
CA TYR A 301 -2.72 6.77 -25.67
C TYR A 301 -1.20 6.91 -25.67
N ALA A 302 -0.72 8.10 -25.31
CA ALA A 302 0.69 8.39 -25.12
C ALA A 302 1.26 7.72 -23.86
N ALA A 303 0.44 7.60 -22.82
CA ALA A 303 0.80 6.94 -21.58
C ALA A 303 -0.44 6.50 -20.80
N VAL A 304 -0.21 5.57 -19.88
CA VAL A 304 -1.20 5.08 -18.94
C VAL A 304 -0.58 5.12 -17.54
N VAL A 305 -1.32 5.67 -16.59
CA VAL A 305 -1.00 5.62 -15.17
C VAL A 305 -2.02 4.74 -14.47
N MET A 306 -1.54 3.75 -13.74
CA MET A 306 -2.34 2.73 -13.08
C MET A 306 -2.19 2.87 -11.57
N PHE A 307 -3.29 2.69 -10.85
CA PHE A 307 -3.29 2.40 -9.42
C PHE A 307 -3.82 0.99 -9.20
N SER A 308 -2.99 0.13 -8.60
CA SER A 308 -3.37 -1.19 -8.13
C SER A 308 -4.17 -1.08 -6.84
N ASN A 309 -5.47 -1.38 -6.91
CA ASN A 309 -6.34 -1.33 -5.74
C ASN A 309 -6.11 -2.56 -4.84
N GLY A 310 -6.94 -2.77 -3.81
CA GLY A 310 -6.80 -3.92 -2.91
C GLY A 310 -6.68 -5.25 -3.65
N PRO A 311 -5.87 -6.21 -3.18
CA PRO A 311 -5.69 -7.48 -3.88
C PRO A 311 -7.02 -8.20 -4.08
N LEU A 312 -7.22 -8.78 -5.26
CA LEU A 312 -8.38 -9.62 -5.51
C LEU A 312 -8.24 -11.02 -4.87
N PRO A 313 -9.35 -11.71 -4.60
CA PRO A 313 -9.30 -13.09 -4.11
C PRO A 313 -8.59 -14.00 -5.12
N VAL A 314 -7.77 -14.94 -4.62
CA VAL A 314 -7.14 -15.94 -5.47
C VAL A 314 -8.20 -16.86 -6.04
N VAL A 315 -8.19 -17.06 -7.37
CA VAL A 315 -9.12 -17.96 -8.08
C VAL A 315 -9.07 -19.35 -7.45
N GLY A 316 -10.22 -19.86 -7.00
CA GLY A 316 -10.34 -21.16 -6.33
C GLY A 316 -9.94 -21.16 -4.85
N SER A 317 -9.62 -20.01 -4.26
CA SER A 317 -9.37 -19.84 -2.83
C SER A 317 -9.83 -18.44 -2.37
N PRO A 318 -11.14 -18.15 -2.38
CA PRO A 318 -11.66 -16.81 -2.09
C PRO A 318 -11.39 -16.33 -0.64
N ALA A 319 -10.98 -17.24 0.25
CA ALA A 319 -10.52 -16.91 1.59
C ALA A 319 -9.07 -16.40 1.65
N LYS A 320 -8.35 -16.40 0.51
CA LYS A 320 -6.97 -15.93 0.40
C LYS A 320 -6.93 -14.82 -0.64
N GLU A 321 -6.49 -13.64 -0.22
CA GLU A 321 -6.13 -12.57 -1.15
C GLU A 321 -4.78 -12.88 -1.82
N GLN A 322 -4.55 -12.24 -2.97
CA GLN A 322 -3.24 -12.25 -3.58
C GLN A 322 -2.14 -11.80 -2.59
N LEU A 323 -1.06 -12.58 -2.52
CA LEU A 323 0.07 -12.27 -1.64
C LEU A 323 0.90 -11.15 -2.25
N ARG A 324 1.07 -10.07 -1.48
CA ARG A 324 1.98 -8.95 -1.80
C ARG A 324 3.26 -9.05 -0.98
N ASP A 325 3.87 -10.22 -1.01
CA ASP A 325 5.10 -10.53 -0.28
C ASP A 325 6.36 -10.06 -1.01
N ASN A 326 6.29 -9.97 -2.35
CA ASN A 326 7.34 -9.43 -3.20
C ASN A 326 6.86 -8.20 -3.97
N LYS A 327 7.39 -7.02 -3.60
CA LYS A 327 7.08 -5.75 -4.26
C LYS A 327 7.67 -5.61 -5.67
N GLY A 328 8.66 -6.45 -6.01
CA GLY A 328 9.28 -6.48 -7.33
C GLY A 328 8.53 -7.31 -8.37
N ASP A 329 7.49 -8.04 -7.96
CA ASP A 329 6.61 -8.77 -8.88
C ASP A 329 5.36 -7.92 -9.20
N ILE A 330 5.23 -7.48 -10.45
CA ILE A 330 4.10 -6.65 -10.89
C ILE A 330 2.78 -7.41 -10.78
N THR A 331 2.82 -8.75 -10.90
CA THR A 331 1.62 -9.57 -10.87
C THR A 331 0.98 -9.53 -9.50
N ASN A 332 1.73 -9.30 -8.41
CA ASN A 332 1.20 -9.14 -7.05
C ASN A 332 0.31 -7.90 -6.86
N TYR A 333 0.33 -6.97 -7.80
CA TYR A 333 -0.36 -5.69 -7.68
C TYR A 333 -1.44 -5.48 -8.73
N LEU A 334 -1.11 -5.68 -10.01
CA LEU A 334 -2.02 -5.44 -11.13
C LEU A 334 -2.61 -6.75 -11.63
N GLU A 335 -3.77 -6.68 -12.29
CA GLU A 335 -4.48 -7.86 -12.79
C GLU A 335 -4.63 -7.88 -14.33
N GLY A 336 -4.95 -9.07 -14.86
CA GLY A 336 -5.24 -9.26 -16.28
C GLY A 336 -4.13 -8.72 -17.20
N LEU A 337 -4.52 -7.89 -18.17
CA LEU A 337 -3.60 -7.29 -19.14
C LEU A 337 -2.67 -6.23 -18.52
N ASN A 338 -3.03 -5.68 -17.34
CA ASN A 338 -2.22 -4.67 -16.67
C ASN A 338 -1.01 -5.28 -15.95
N ALA A 339 -1.07 -6.58 -15.63
CA ALA A 339 -0.03 -7.33 -14.92
C ALA A 339 1.19 -7.71 -15.79
N VAL A 340 1.45 -6.99 -16.88
CA VAL A 340 2.50 -7.30 -17.84
C VAL A 340 3.43 -6.11 -18.02
N VAL A 341 4.73 -6.36 -17.97
CA VAL A 341 5.75 -5.34 -18.28
C VAL A 341 5.76 -5.09 -19.79
N ASN A 342 5.37 -3.88 -20.19
CA ASN A 342 5.45 -3.42 -21.56
C ASN A 342 6.89 -2.99 -21.91
N THR A 343 7.57 -3.78 -22.73
CA THR A 343 8.98 -3.57 -23.11
C THR A 343 9.17 -2.89 -24.45
N ASP A 344 8.14 -2.81 -25.29
CA ASP A 344 8.22 -2.28 -26.65
C ASP A 344 7.42 -1.00 -26.84
N GLY A 345 6.73 -0.52 -25.79
CA GLY A 345 5.92 0.69 -25.81
C GLY A 345 4.59 0.52 -26.56
N LYS A 346 4.13 -0.71 -26.77
CA LYS A 346 2.89 -1.06 -27.50
C LYS A 346 1.90 -1.83 -26.63
N GLY A 347 2.01 -1.69 -25.31
CA GLY A 347 1.22 -2.42 -24.33
C GLY A 347 -0.29 -2.22 -24.48
N ILE A 348 -1.03 -3.30 -24.23
CA ILE A 348 -2.50 -3.31 -24.14
C ILE A 348 -2.88 -3.36 -22.67
N TYR A 349 -3.78 -2.48 -22.25
CA TYR A 349 -4.26 -2.35 -20.89
C TYR A 349 -5.79 -2.36 -20.83
N GLN A 350 -6.32 -2.55 -19.64
CA GLN A 350 -7.75 -2.63 -19.40
C GLN A 350 -8.15 -1.84 -18.14
N GLN A 351 -9.15 -0.98 -18.29
CA GLN A 351 -9.78 -0.29 -17.15
C GLN A 351 -10.68 -1.27 -16.39
N TRP A 352 -10.57 -1.28 -15.05
CA TRP A 352 -11.43 -1.91 -14.03
C TRP A 352 -12.52 -2.85 -14.56
N ASN A 353 -12.51 -4.15 -14.32
CA ASN A 353 -13.57 -5.03 -14.78
C ASN A 353 -13.96 -6.01 -13.68
N LEU A 354 -14.92 -5.67 -12.82
CA LEU A 354 -15.40 -6.60 -11.79
C LEU A 354 -16.74 -7.21 -12.20
N SER A 355 -16.85 -8.53 -12.06
CA SER A 355 -18.10 -9.27 -12.16
C SER A 355 -18.62 -9.65 -10.77
N ASP A 356 -19.89 -10.08 -10.71
CA ASP A 356 -20.48 -10.59 -9.46
C ASP A 356 -19.83 -11.93 -9.02
N ASP A 357 -19.15 -12.63 -9.93
CA ASP A 357 -18.37 -13.82 -9.61
C ASP A 357 -16.98 -13.41 -9.12
N ILE A 358 -16.78 -13.46 -7.80
CA ILE A 358 -15.50 -13.14 -7.15
C ILE A 358 -14.35 -14.04 -7.60
N ASN A 359 -14.64 -15.21 -8.19
CA ASN A 359 -13.62 -16.15 -8.69
C ASN A 359 -13.33 -15.97 -10.18
N ASN A 360 -13.96 -14.98 -10.84
CA ASN A 360 -13.71 -14.74 -12.24
C ASN A 360 -12.25 -14.26 -12.44
N PRO A 361 -11.42 -15.00 -13.20
CA PRO A 361 -10.03 -14.62 -13.47
C PRO A 361 -9.92 -13.32 -14.27
N ASP A 362 -11.00 -12.88 -14.93
CA ASP A 362 -11.07 -11.61 -15.67
C ASP A 362 -11.45 -10.42 -14.77
N ASN A 363 -11.59 -10.65 -13.46
CA ASN A 363 -11.79 -9.59 -12.50
C ASN A 363 -10.53 -8.71 -12.43
N ILE A 364 -10.72 -7.41 -12.61
CA ILE A 364 -9.67 -6.38 -12.53
C ILE A 364 -10.22 -5.23 -11.71
N ASN A 365 -9.46 -4.72 -10.74
CA ASN A 365 -9.86 -3.55 -9.96
C ASN A 365 -8.87 -2.37 -10.07
N ASP A 366 -7.96 -2.45 -11.02
CA ASP A 366 -7.04 -1.38 -11.36
C ASP A 366 -7.77 -0.11 -11.84
N ILE A 367 -7.28 1.04 -11.39
CA ILE A 367 -7.77 2.36 -11.82
C ILE A 367 -6.75 2.96 -12.78
N LEU A 368 -7.13 3.16 -14.05
CA LEU A 368 -6.26 3.74 -15.05
C LEU A 368 -6.71 5.16 -15.41
N TYR A 369 -5.74 6.07 -15.44
CA TYR A 369 -5.85 7.36 -16.11
C TYR A 369 -4.95 7.37 -17.34
N CYS A 370 -5.53 7.79 -18.45
CA CYS A 370 -4.93 7.78 -19.76
C CYS A 370 -4.49 9.20 -20.13
N ILE A 371 -3.30 9.31 -20.73
CA ILE A 371 -2.76 10.56 -21.29
C ILE A 371 -2.96 10.51 -22.80
N ARG A 372 -3.77 11.42 -23.33
CA ARG A 372 -4.06 11.45 -24.78
C ARG A 372 -2.82 11.80 -25.59
N ASP A 373 -2.72 11.18 -26.75
CA ASP A 373 -1.61 11.40 -27.69
C ASP A 373 -1.46 12.87 -28.15
N ASN A 374 -2.54 13.46 -28.63
CA ASN A 374 -2.49 14.73 -29.37
C ASN A 374 -2.26 15.97 -28.49
N ASP A 375 -2.84 16.00 -27.29
CA ASP A 375 -2.83 17.16 -26.39
C ASP A 375 -2.38 16.85 -24.97
N LEU A 376 -1.98 15.60 -24.71
CA LEU A 376 -1.53 15.13 -23.40
C LEU A 376 -2.53 15.38 -22.28
N ALA A 377 -3.82 15.58 -22.61
CA ALA A 377 -4.83 15.74 -21.58
C ALA A 377 -5.05 14.41 -20.85
N VAL A 378 -5.23 14.53 -19.54
CA VAL A 378 -5.50 13.39 -18.66
C VAL A 378 -7.00 13.14 -18.59
N MET A 379 -7.37 11.89 -18.80
CA MET A 379 -8.75 11.42 -18.68
C MET A 379 -8.80 10.07 -17.98
N LEU A 380 -9.93 9.74 -17.36
CA LEU A 380 -10.18 8.36 -16.96
C LEU A 380 -10.16 7.50 -18.23
N CYS A 381 -9.45 6.38 -18.19
CA CYS A 381 -9.42 5.50 -19.35
C CYS A 381 -10.83 4.96 -19.67
N PRO A 382 -11.15 4.73 -20.95
CA PRO A 382 -12.46 4.28 -21.38
C PRO A 382 -12.73 2.92 -20.76
N CYS A 383 -13.92 2.76 -20.19
CA CYS A 383 -14.39 1.48 -19.70
C CYS A 383 -14.92 0.61 -20.84
N THR A 384 -15.07 -0.69 -20.57
CA THR A 384 -15.84 -1.56 -21.47
C THR A 384 -17.35 -1.24 -21.39
N PRO A 385 -18.13 -1.52 -22.46
CA PRO A 385 -19.57 -1.35 -22.43
C PRO A 385 -20.28 -2.12 -21.30
N ALA A 386 -19.73 -3.27 -20.91
CA ALA A 386 -20.26 -4.08 -19.80
C ALA A 386 -20.18 -3.35 -18.46
N MET A 387 -19.09 -2.60 -18.21
CA MET A 387 -18.92 -1.83 -16.98
C MET A 387 -19.86 -0.62 -16.88
N LYS A 388 -20.13 0.07 -18.01
CA LYS A 388 -21.04 1.22 -18.04
C LYS A 388 -22.44 0.86 -17.52
N ALA A 389 -22.86 -0.39 -17.71
CA ALA A 389 -24.16 -0.87 -17.26
C ALA A 389 -24.26 -1.06 -15.73
N ILE A 390 -23.12 -1.24 -15.05
CA ILE A 390 -23.06 -1.62 -13.63
C ILE A 390 -22.61 -0.44 -12.76
N HIS A 391 -21.85 0.50 -13.32
CA HIS A 391 -21.13 1.51 -12.55
C HIS A 391 -21.31 2.93 -13.09
N SER A 392 -22.07 3.75 -12.36
CA SER A 392 -22.44 5.14 -12.74
C SER A 392 -21.29 6.16 -12.77
N TRP A 393 -20.09 5.74 -12.36
CA TRP A 393 -18.87 6.55 -12.32
C TRP A 393 -17.98 6.31 -13.55
N CYS A 394 -18.35 5.34 -14.38
CA CYS A 394 -17.74 5.09 -15.66
C CYS A 394 -18.39 5.97 -16.75
N PRO A 395 -17.64 6.88 -17.39
CA PRO A 395 -18.15 7.80 -18.42
C PRO A 395 -18.48 7.09 -19.74
#